data_AF-A0A5C1YH60-F1
#
_entry.id   AF-A0A5C1YH60-F1
#
_cell.length_a   1.000
_cell.length_b   1.000
_cell.length_c   1.000
_cell.angle_alpha   90.00
_cell.angle_beta   90.00
_cell.angle_gamma   90.00
#
_symmetry.space_group_name_H-M   'P 1'
#
loop_
_entity.id
_entity.type
_entity.pdbx_description
1 polymer ?
#
loop_
_entity_poly.entity_id
_entity_poly.type
_entity_poly.pdbx_seq_one_letter_code
_entity_poly.pdbx_strand_id
1 'polypeptide(L)'
;MPRGRIALGASVALVAMACALVGCSGGGDPGGDPGGSGDPAALDGITASVGQGRVDISGGRIFVLVENGRDDEVTVRSVEVRSPGFEPGMAKSTPTGFAPGRAIAIRLMPTDAVCTEPVAPVTVVLDVETAAGAGRGELPAEDAFGALQRVQDQACLAESVDSVAVITLPEHLRTSGSGAGTRAVIDVTVVPAGGGGSVHVTGVSGTTLLNAEDTPDWTLDVEIAGSDPPSMIELPVRPNRCDAHAVAEDKVGTILPFEVTTSDGRSGQLGIKAGDTLRADLYAYYAERCGLPAG
;
A
#
# COMPACT_ATOMS: atom_id res chain seq x y z
N MET A 1 21.66 21.15 47.08
CA MET A 1 21.68 20.30 48.30
C MET A 1 20.25 19.81 48.55
N PRO A 2 19.97 18.58 49.01
CA PRO A 2 20.81 17.39 49.29
C PRO A 2 20.76 16.37 48.12
N ARG A 3 21.83 15.64 47.75
CA ARG A 3 22.53 14.49 48.39
C ARG A 3 21.71 13.19 48.43
N GLY A 4 22.20 12.18 47.71
CA GLY A 4 21.84 10.77 47.89
C GLY A 4 22.60 9.84 46.94
N ARG A 5 23.83 9.47 47.31
CA ARG A 5 24.69 8.48 46.64
C ARG A 5 24.26 7.06 47.01
N ILE A 6 24.33 6.09 46.10
CA ILE A 6 24.81 4.72 46.41
C ILE A 6 25.64 4.20 45.23
N ALA A 7 26.89 3.87 45.53
CA ALA A 7 27.79 3.05 44.73
C ALA A 7 27.88 1.65 45.36
N LEU A 8 28.28 0.65 44.57
CA LEU A 8 28.94 -0.64 44.86
C LEU A 8 28.44 -1.64 43.80
N GLY A 9 29.23 -2.49 43.17
CA GLY A 9 30.63 -2.87 43.32
C GLY A 9 30.86 -4.07 42.40
N ALA A 10 32.03 -4.12 41.76
CA ALA A 10 32.49 -5.22 40.93
C ALA A 10 32.72 -6.50 41.74
N SER A 11 32.67 -7.67 41.10
CA SER A 11 33.62 -8.77 41.33
C SER A 11 33.47 -9.90 40.29
N VAL A 12 34.64 -10.37 39.87
CA VAL A 12 34.98 -11.39 38.88
C VAL A 12 34.90 -12.78 39.51
N ALA A 13 34.55 -13.81 38.72
CA ALA A 13 35.01 -15.18 38.99
C ALA A 13 35.16 -15.98 37.68
N LEU A 14 36.42 -16.21 37.29
CA LEU A 14 36.87 -17.26 36.39
C LEU A 14 36.62 -18.63 37.03
N VAL A 15 36.10 -19.59 36.27
CA VAL A 15 36.33 -21.01 36.51
C VAL A 15 36.70 -21.67 35.19
N ALA A 16 37.97 -22.09 35.10
CA ALA A 16 38.47 -23.02 34.09
C ALA A 16 38.37 -24.44 34.65
N MET A 17 37.79 -25.37 33.90
CA MET A 17 37.84 -26.81 34.20
C MET A 17 38.15 -27.55 32.89
N ALA A 18 39.22 -28.34 32.93
CA ALA A 18 39.78 -29.06 31.79
C ALA A 18 39.42 -30.56 31.83
N CYS A 19 39.33 -31.13 30.62
CA CYS A 19 39.60 -32.52 30.19
C CYS A 19 38.78 -33.69 30.74
N ALA A 20 38.11 -34.42 29.83
CA ALA A 20 38.40 -35.83 29.51
C ALA A 20 37.72 -36.28 28.20
N LEU A 21 38.46 -37.05 27.39
CA LEU A 21 38.00 -37.76 26.20
C LEU A 21 37.17 -39.00 26.56
N VAL A 22 36.24 -39.41 25.67
CA VAL A 22 35.99 -40.78 25.16
C VAL A 22 34.70 -40.73 24.29
N GLY A 23 34.76 -41.32 23.10
CA GLY A 23 33.74 -41.17 22.05
C GLY A 23 32.66 -42.26 22.00
N CYS A 24 31.72 -42.07 21.07
CA CYS A 24 30.98 -43.12 20.39
C CYS A 24 30.41 -42.58 19.07
N SER A 25 30.63 -43.36 18.02
CA SER A 25 30.04 -43.28 16.69
C SER A 25 28.51 -43.37 16.71
N GLY A 26 27.83 -42.51 15.96
CA GLY A 26 26.40 -42.61 15.68
C GLY A 26 25.97 -41.54 14.69
N GLY A 27 25.69 -41.96 13.45
CA GLY A 27 25.24 -41.08 12.38
C GLY A 27 23.93 -40.38 12.70
N GLY A 28 23.83 -39.14 12.24
CA GLY A 28 22.69 -38.26 12.43
C GLY A 28 23.06 -36.89 11.91
N ASP A 29 23.12 -36.78 10.60
CA ASP A 29 23.17 -35.51 9.88
C ASP A 29 21.89 -34.73 10.25
N PRO A 30 21.93 -33.56 10.90
CA PRO A 30 20.78 -32.69 10.98
C PRO A 30 20.69 -31.90 9.67
N GLY A 31 20.50 -32.64 8.57
CA GLY A 31 20.08 -32.10 7.28
C GLY A 31 18.58 -31.88 7.31
N GLY A 32 18.17 -30.64 7.10
CA GLY A 32 16.76 -30.28 7.02
C GLY A 32 16.55 -28.78 7.19
N ASP A 33 17.10 -28.01 6.26
CA ASP A 33 16.62 -26.64 6.03
C ASP A 33 15.10 -26.73 5.72
N PRO A 34 14.19 -25.96 6.36
CA PRO A 34 12.75 -26.03 6.06
C PRO A 34 12.38 -25.53 4.66
N GLY A 35 13.35 -25.02 3.89
CA GLY A 35 13.19 -24.64 2.49
C GLY A 35 13.17 -25.87 1.57
N GLY A 36 12.20 -26.76 1.74
CA GLY A 36 12.01 -27.89 0.84
C GLY A 36 11.86 -27.39 -0.59
N SER A 37 12.84 -27.72 -1.45
CA SER A 37 12.75 -27.60 -2.90
C SER A 37 11.53 -28.39 -3.35
N GLY A 38 10.43 -27.68 -3.59
CA GLY A 38 9.16 -28.28 -3.97
C GLY A 38 9.26 -29.02 -5.30
N ASP A 39 8.39 -30.02 -5.50
CA ASP A 39 8.27 -30.73 -6.77
C ASP A 39 7.53 -29.84 -7.79
N PRO A 40 8.22 -29.30 -8.82
CA PRO A 40 7.58 -28.42 -9.80
C PRO A 40 6.47 -29.11 -10.58
N ALA A 41 6.49 -30.45 -10.71
CA ALA A 41 5.42 -31.21 -11.35
C ALA A 41 4.08 -31.11 -10.59
N ALA A 42 4.11 -30.72 -9.31
CA ALA A 42 2.89 -30.48 -8.55
C ALA A 42 2.04 -29.33 -9.12
N LEU A 43 2.65 -28.43 -9.89
CA LEU A 43 1.98 -27.29 -10.52
C LEU A 43 1.63 -27.53 -12.00
N ASP A 44 1.85 -28.74 -12.52
CA ASP A 44 1.47 -29.08 -13.89
C ASP A 44 -0.03 -28.84 -14.10
N GLY A 45 -0.36 -28.05 -15.13
CA GLY A 45 -1.72 -27.64 -15.45
C GLY A 45 -2.24 -26.46 -14.61
N ILE A 46 -1.42 -25.84 -13.77
CA ILE A 46 -1.76 -24.62 -13.02
C ILE A 46 -1.04 -23.42 -13.66
N THR A 47 -1.76 -22.31 -13.83
CA THR A 47 -1.18 -21.04 -14.31
C THR A 47 -1.44 -19.93 -13.31
N ALA A 48 -0.62 -18.88 -13.36
CA ALA A 48 -0.75 -17.70 -12.51
C ALA A 48 -0.57 -16.42 -13.31
N SER A 49 -1.37 -15.40 -12.98
CA SER A 49 -1.17 -14.02 -13.43
C SER A 49 -1.44 -13.05 -12.29
N VAL A 50 -0.85 -11.86 -12.37
CA VAL A 50 -1.03 -10.79 -11.39
C VAL A 50 -1.81 -9.65 -12.02
N GLY A 51 -2.65 -9.00 -11.21
CA GLY A 51 -3.37 -7.82 -11.64
C GLY A 51 -3.97 -7.05 -10.47
N GLN A 52 -4.71 -5.99 -10.82
CA GLN A 52 -5.45 -5.19 -9.84
C GLN A 52 -6.78 -4.74 -10.44
N GLY A 53 -7.88 -5.19 -9.85
CA GLY A 53 -9.23 -4.80 -10.26
C GLY A 53 -9.63 -3.46 -9.65
N ARG A 54 -10.72 -2.85 -10.13
CA ARG A 54 -11.21 -1.55 -9.63
C ARG A 54 -11.44 -1.53 -8.10
N VAL A 55 -12.02 -2.60 -7.56
CA VAL A 55 -12.26 -2.75 -6.11
C VAL A 55 -10.97 -2.96 -5.31
N ASP A 56 -9.90 -3.40 -5.98
CA ASP A 56 -8.61 -3.66 -5.37
C ASP A 56 -7.74 -2.40 -5.39
N ILE A 57 -7.89 -1.52 -6.39
CA ILE A 57 -7.30 -0.16 -6.39
C ILE A 57 -7.73 0.61 -5.14
N SER A 58 -9.04 0.68 -4.86
CA SER A 58 -9.54 1.39 -3.67
C SER A 58 -9.04 0.80 -2.36
N GLY A 59 -8.75 -0.51 -2.35
CA GLY A 59 -8.22 -1.21 -1.18
C GLY A 59 -6.70 -1.26 -1.11
N GLY A 60 -5.98 -0.73 -2.11
CA GLY A 60 -4.52 -0.85 -2.21
C GLY A 60 -4.03 -2.30 -2.31
N ARG A 61 -4.82 -3.20 -2.91
CA ARG A 61 -4.52 -4.63 -3.01
C ARG A 61 -4.16 -5.03 -4.43
N ILE A 62 -3.40 -6.10 -4.59
CA ILE A 62 -3.30 -6.82 -5.86
C ILE A 62 -4.02 -8.15 -5.75
N PHE A 63 -4.26 -8.80 -6.88
CA PHE A 63 -4.68 -10.19 -6.90
C PHE A 63 -3.70 -11.04 -7.70
N VAL A 64 -3.56 -12.29 -7.29
CA VAL A 64 -3.05 -13.38 -8.12
C VAL A 64 -4.24 -14.17 -8.63
N LEU A 65 -4.40 -14.26 -9.94
CA LEU A 65 -5.36 -15.16 -10.57
C LEU A 65 -4.66 -16.50 -10.79
N VAL A 66 -5.11 -17.53 -10.09
CA VAL A 66 -4.62 -18.90 -10.23
C VAL A 66 -5.67 -19.71 -10.98
N GLU A 67 -5.30 -20.30 -12.12
CA GLU A 67 -6.20 -21.13 -12.93
C GLU A 67 -5.85 -22.61 -12.79
N ASN A 68 -6.87 -23.46 -12.61
CA ASN A 68 -6.72 -24.91 -12.55
C ASN A 68 -7.14 -25.52 -13.90
N GLY A 69 -6.15 -25.82 -14.73
CA GLY A 69 -6.30 -26.53 -16.01
C GLY A 69 -6.27 -28.05 -15.87
N ARG A 70 -6.22 -28.59 -14.65
CA ARG A 70 -6.25 -30.04 -14.38
C ARG A 70 -7.68 -30.57 -14.44
N ASP A 71 -7.81 -31.89 -14.34
CA ASP A 71 -9.10 -32.60 -14.28
C ASP A 71 -9.54 -32.94 -12.85
N ASP A 72 -8.71 -32.65 -11.85
CA ASP A 72 -8.99 -32.79 -10.42
C ASP A 72 -9.07 -31.44 -9.66
N GLU A 73 -9.67 -31.47 -8.46
CA GLU A 73 -9.72 -30.30 -7.58
C GLU A 73 -8.32 -29.92 -7.08
N VAL A 74 -8.04 -28.62 -7.05
CA VAL A 74 -6.80 -28.07 -6.50
C VAL A 74 -7.14 -27.21 -5.29
N THR A 75 -6.41 -27.42 -4.19
CA THR A 75 -6.42 -26.51 -3.04
C THR A 75 -5.10 -25.76 -2.96
N VAL A 76 -5.13 -24.44 -3.14
CA VAL A 76 -3.97 -23.58 -2.85
C VAL A 76 -3.93 -23.34 -1.34
N ARG A 77 -2.93 -23.89 -0.66
CA ARG A 77 -2.67 -23.74 0.78
C ARG A 77 -2.04 -22.39 1.10
N SER A 78 -1.09 -21.97 0.26
CA SER A 78 -0.40 -20.69 0.37
C SER A 78 -0.01 -20.15 -1.01
N VAL A 79 0.10 -18.83 -1.09
CA VAL A 79 0.63 -18.11 -2.24
C VAL A 79 1.64 -17.05 -1.77
N GLU A 80 2.71 -16.88 -2.52
CA GLU A 80 3.67 -15.78 -2.39
C GLU A 80 3.98 -15.20 -3.77
N VAL A 81 3.82 -13.89 -3.94
CA VAL A 81 4.27 -13.18 -5.14
C VAL A 81 5.63 -12.56 -4.83
N ARG A 82 6.62 -12.91 -5.64
CA ARG A 82 7.98 -12.37 -5.58
C ARG A 82 8.25 -11.52 -6.83
N SER A 83 8.83 -10.36 -6.60
CA SER A 83 9.25 -9.41 -7.63
C SER A 83 10.41 -8.60 -7.03
N PRO A 84 11.52 -8.32 -7.74
CA PRO A 84 12.62 -7.54 -7.20
C PRO A 84 12.18 -6.15 -6.68
N GLY A 85 11.16 -5.57 -7.29
CA GLY A 85 10.59 -4.28 -6.90
C GLY A 85 9.80 -4.27 -5.58
N PHE A 86 9.66 -5.39 -4.88
CA PHE A 86 8.91 -5.50 -3.60
C PHE A 86 9.59 -6.47 -2.63
N GLU A 87 9.88 -6.02 -1.41
CA GLU A 87 10.51 -6.85 -0.37
C GLU A 87 9.88 -6.59 1.01
N PRO A 88 9.52 -7.63 1.79
CA PRO A 88 9.52 -9.06 1.42
C PRO A 88 8.50 -9.40 0.33
N GLY A 89 8.50 -10.64 -0.16
CA GLY A 89 7.45 -11.12 -1.06
C GLY A 89 6.05 -10.99 -0.45
N MET A 90 5.04 -10.77 -1.30
CA MET A 90 3.64 -10.61 -0.87
C MET A 90 3.01 -11.98 -0.65
N ALA A 91 2.73 -12.36 0.60
CA ALA A 91 2.29 -13.72 0.93
C ALA A 91 0.92 -13.80 1.62
N LYS A 92 0.23 -14.93 1.43
CA LYS A 92 -0.98 -15.30 2.17
C LYS A 92 -1.14 -16.81 2.26
N SER A 93 -1.55 -17.31 3.43
CA SER A 93 -1.66 -18.74 3.75
C SER A 93 -3.09 -19.16 4.13
N THR A 94 -4.09 -18.73 3.35
CA THR A 94 -5.49 -19.13 3.54
C THR A 94 -5.86 -20.20 2.51
N PRO A 95 -6.08 -21.47 2.93
CA PRO A 95 -6.44 -22.53 2.00
C PRO A 95 -7.69 -22.22 1.19
N THR A 96 -7.61 -22.36 -0.13
CA THR A 96 -8.72 -22.14 -1.06
C THR A 96 -8.77 -23.26 -2.09
N GLY A 97 -9.81 -24.10 -2.01
CA GLY A 97 -10.09 -25.18 -2.96
C GLY A 97 -10.97 -24.72 -4.12
N PHE A 98 -10.71 -25.25 -5.31
CA PHE A 98 -11.50 -24.94 -6.50
C PHE A 98 -11.45 -26.05 -7.56
N ALA A 99 -12.60 -26.23 -8.21
CA ALA A 99 -12.84 -27.29 -9.17
C ALA A 99 -12.00 -27.16 -10.46
N PRO A 100 -11.89 -28.25 -11.24
CA PRO A 100 -11.32 -28.25 -12.59
C PRO A 100 -11.86 -27.13 -13.49
N GLY A 101 -10.99 -26.53 -14.30
CA GLY A 101 -11.34 -25.47 -15.25
C GLY A 101 -11.81 -24.16 -14.61
N ARG A 102 -11.58 -23.97 -13.32
CA ARG A 102 -11.91 -22.74 -12.59
C ARG A 102 -10.66 -21.93 -12.28
N ALA A 103 -10.86 -20.65 -12.06
CA ALA A 103 -9.85 -19.74 -11.56
C ALA A 103 -10.30 -19.08 -10.27
N ILE A 104 -9.35 -18.78 -9.40
CA ILE A 104 -9.57 -18.02 -8.16
C ILE A 104 -8.66 -16.79 -8.12
N ALA A 105 -9.19 -15.67 -7.63
CA ALA A 105 -8.43 -14.44 -7.41
C ALA A 105 -8.06 -14.33 -5.93
N ILE A 106 -6.79 -14.58 -5.61
CA ILE A 106 -6.26 -14.48 -4.25
C ILE A 106 -5.71 -13.07 -4.05
N ARG A 107 -6.33 -12.31 -3.14
CA ARG A 107 -5.96 -10.93 -2.85
C ARG A 107 -4.85 -10.83 -1.82
N LEU A 108 -3.86 -9.98 -2.13
CA LEU A 108 -2.67 -9.73 -1.34
C LEU A 108 -2.51 -8.22 -1.12
N MET A 109 -1.92 -7.85 0.02
CA MET A 109 -1.42 -6.50 0.23
C MET A 109 -0.01 -6.42 -0.36
N PRO A 110 0.31 -5.39 -1.14
CA PRO A 110 1.68 -5.05 -1.47
C PRO A 110 2.51 -4.86 -0.20
N THR A 111 3.75 -5.34 -0.28
CA THR A 111 4.81 -5.07 0.69
C THR A 111 5.55 -3.79 0.30
N ASP A 112 6.64 -3.47 1.00
CA ASP A 112 7.40 -2.26 0.73
C ASP A 112 8.02 -2.30 -0.67
N ALA A 113 7.91 -1.19 -1.39
CA ALA A 113 8.48 -1.04 -2.71
C ALA A 113 9.99 -0.83 -2.63
N VAL A 114 10.74 -1.44 -3.54
CA VAL A 114 12.17 -1.22 -3.70
C VAL A 114 12.38 -0.31 -4.91
N CYS A 115 12.50 0.99 -4.68
CA CYS A 115 12.41 2.02 -5.72
C CYS A 115 13.57 2.09 -6.72
N THR A 116 14.62 1.29 -6.51
CA THR A 116 15.78 1.15 -7.38
C THR A 116 15.74 -0.11 -8.23
N GLU A 117 14.81 -1.03 -7.95
CA GLU A 117 14.72 -2.33 -8.60
C GLU A 117 13.54 -2.38 -9.57
N PRO A 118 13.65 -3.15 -10.67
CA PRO A 118 12.52 -3.38 -11.57
C PRO A 118 11.47 -4.29 -10.92
N VAL A 119 10.22 -4.19 -11.36
CA VAL A 119 9.17 -5.14 -10.95
C VAL A 119 9.36 -6.53 -11.56
N ALA A 120 9.83 -6.61 -12.80
CA ALA A 120 10.00 -7.89 -13.48
C ALA A 120 11.37 -8.52 -13.14
N PRO A 121 11.48 -9.88 -13.09
CA PRO A 121 10.41 -10.86 -13.31
C PRO A 121 9.48 -11.02 -12.11
N VAL A 122 8.23 -11.44 -12.38
CA VAL A 122 7.24 -11.76 -11.34
C VAL A 122 7.12 -13.28 -11.25
N THR A 123 7.34 -13.81 -10.04
CA THR A 123 7.24 -15.23 -9.74
C THR A 123 6.18 -15.46 -8.68
N VAL A 124 5.31 -16.44 -8.90
CA VAL A 124 4.30 -16.88 -7.93
C VAL A 124 4.72 -18.22 -7.37
N VAL A 125 4.96 -18.28 -6.06
CA VAL A 125 5.23 -19.52 -5.33
C VAL A 125 3.91 -20.02 -4.75
N LEU A 126 3.57 -21.28 -5.03
CA LEU A 126 2.35 -21.90 -4.54
C LEU A 126 2.67 -23.14 -3.72
N ASP A 127 1.99 -23.29 -2.59
CA ASP A 127 1.78 -24.60 -1.96
C ASP A 127 0.39 -25.10 -2.35
N VAL A 128 0.32 -26.26 -2.98
CA VAL A 128 -0.94 -26.86 -3.45
C VAL A 128 -1.16 -28.25 -2.85
N GLU A 129 -2.42 -28.64 -2.78
CA GLU A 129 -2.86 -29.99 -2.47
C GLU A 129 -3.81 -30.46 -3.58
N THR A 130 -3.54 -31.64 -4.11
CA THR A 130 -4.25 -32.25 -5.24
C THR A 130 -4.51 -33.73 -4.95
N ALA A 131 -5.21 -34.43 -5.84
CA ALA A 131 -5.41 -35.88 -5.67
C ALA A 131 -4.10 -36.69 -5.66
N ALA A 132 -3.04 -36.15 -6.29
CA ALA A 132 -1.70 -36.76 -6.31
C ALA A 132 -0.90 -36.52 -5.01
N GLY A 133 -1.38 -35.63 -4.14
CA GLY A 133 -0.71 -35.23 -2.91
C GLY A 133 -0.45 -33.72 -2.82
N ALA A 134 0.27 -33.33 -1.76
CA ALA A 134 0.73 -31.96 -1.56
C ALA A 134 2.03 -31.69 -2.30
N GLY A 135 2.19 -30.47 -2.81
CA GLY A 135 3.41 -30.04 -3.48
C GLY A 135 3.60 -28.53 -3.41
N ARG A 136 4.82 -28.10 -3.75
CA ARG A 136 5.23 -26.70 -3.79
C ARG A 136 5.94 -26.45 -5.11
N GLY A 137 5.75 -25.28 -5.69
CA GLY A 137 6.49 -24.90 -6.88
C GLY A 137 6.42 -23.41 -7.16
N GLU A 138 7.09 -23.00 -8.23
CA GLU A 138 7.14 -21.62 -8.71
C GLU A 138 6.59 -21.55 -10.13
N LEU A 139 5.77 -20.54 -10.40
CA LEU A 139 5.23 -20.24 -11.72
C LEU A 139 5.69 -18.83 -12.12
N PRO A 140 6.14 -18.61 -13.36
CA PRO A 140 6.19 -17.25 -13.88
C PRO A 140 4.76 -16.69 -13.90
N ALA A 141 4.60 -15.41 -13.57
CA ALA A 141 3.31 -14.74 -13.66
C ALA A 141 3.40 -13.52 -14.55
N GLU A 142 2.39 -13.38 -15.41
CA GLU A 142 2.24 -12.19 -16.24
C GLU A 142 1.57 -11.06 -15.44
N ASP A 143 2.07 -9.83 -15.61
CA ASP A 143 1.39 -8.60 -15.20
C ASP A 143 1.00 -7.81 -16.44
N ALA A 144 0.05 -8.36 -17.20
CA ALA A 144 -0.30 -7.87 -18.54
C ALA A 144 -0.80 -6.40 -18.56
N PHE A 145 -1.23 -5.88 -17.42
CA PHE A 145 -1.75 -4.53 -17.27
C PHE A 145 -0.84 -3.61 -16.43
N GLY A 146 0.37 -4.06 -16.07
CA GLY A 146 1.34 -3.27 -15.30
C GLY A 146 0.83 -2.85 -13.92
N ALA A 147 0.02 -3.69 -13.27
CA ALA A 147 -0.54 -3.43 -11.96
C ALA A 147 0.55 -3.27 -10.89
N LEU A 148 1.56 -4.15 -10.89
CA LEU A 148 2.66 -4.09 -9.93
C LEU A 148 3.57 -2.90 -10.20
N GLN A 149 3.86 -2.59 -11.47
CA GLN A 149 4.63 -1.40 -11.82
C GLN A 149 3.94 -0.13 -11.31
N ARG A 150 2.64 0.01 -11.57
CA ARG A 150 1.87 1.17 -11.09
C ARG A 150 1.84 1.26 -9.56
N VAL A 151 1.71 0.14 -8.86
CA VAL A 151 1.75 0.12 -7.38
C VAL A 151 3.14 0.54 -6.86
N GLN A 152 4.22 0.06 -7.49
CA GLN A 152 5.59 0.44 -7.14
C GLN A 152 5.81 1.92 -7.39
N ASP A 153 5.43 2.43 -8.57
CA ASP A 153 5.57 3.84 -8.96
C ASP A 153 4.86 4.75 -7.94
N GLN A 154 3.65 4.38 -7.52
CA GLN A 154 2.89 5.13 -6.51
C GLN A 154 3.56 5.12 -5.14
N ALA A 155 4.05 3.97 -4.68
CA ALA A 155 4.76 3.87 -3.40
C ALA A 155 6.07 4.68 -3.41
N CYS A 156 6.82 4.59 -4.50
CA CYS A 156 8.08 5.30 -4.66
C CYS A 156 7.92 6.81 -4.87
N LEU A 157 6.83 7.24 -5.51
CA LEU A 157 6.47 8.65 -5.57
C LEU A 157 6.14 9.18 -4.17
N ALA A 158 5.35 8.43 -3.38
CA ALA A 158 5.03 8.80 -2.02
C ALA A 158 6.28 8.90 -1.14
N GLU A 159 7.18 7.91 -1.19
CA GLU A 159 8.47 7.95 -0.48
C GLU A 159 9.32 9.16 -0.87
N SER A 160 9.41 9.46 -2.17
CA SER A 160 10.18 10.61 -2.66
C SER A 160 9.57 11.93 -2.18
N VAL A 161 8.25 12.07 -2.19
CA VAL A 161 7.56 13.26 -1.64
C VAL A 161 7.78 13.37 -0.13
N ASP A 162 7.60 12.28 0.63
CA ASP A 162 7.76 12.26 2.08
C ASP A 162 9.20 12.60 2.51
N SER A 163 10.19 12.33 1.65
CA SER A 163 11.58 12.75 1.89
C SER A 163 11.78 14.28 1.83
N VAL A 164 10.87 15.01 1.16
CA VAL A 164 10.90 16.46 1.01
C VAL A 164 9.93 17.15 1.98
N ALA A 165 8.69 16.69 2.06
CA ALA A 165 7.66 17.28 2.91
C ALA A 165 6.52 16.32 3.21
N VAL A 166 5.94 16.45 4.39
CA VAL A 166 4.68 15.81 4.76
C VAL A 166 3.53 16.73 4.32
N ILE A 167 2.67 16.23 3.43
CA ILE A 167 1.48 16.93 2.95
C ILE A 167 0.24 16.26 3.56
N THR A 168 -0.56 17.01 4.30
CA THR A 168 -1.73 16.47 5.01
C THR A 168 -2.98 17.30 4.77
N LEU A 169 -4.12 16.63 4.65
CA LEU A 169 -5.43 17.29 4.71
C LEU A 169 -5.76 17.66 6.16
N PRO A 170 -6.54 18.72 6.40
CA PRO A 170 -6.86 19.16 7.76
C PRO A 170 -7.77 18.15 8.46
N GLU A 171 -7.84 18.21 9.80
CA GLU A 171 -8.79 17.40 10.56
C GLU A 171 -10.24 17.83 10.30
N HIS A 172 -10.46 19.14 10.18
CA HIS A 172 -11.77 19.76 10.01
C HIS A 172 -11.85 20.60 8.74
N LEU A 173 -13.03 20.63 8.12
CA LEU A 173 -13.29 21.48 6.97
C LEU A 173 -13.57 22.91 7.41
N ARG A 174 -12.89 23.89 6.81
CA ARG A 174 -13.22 25.30 7.04
C ARG A 174 -14.42 25.68 6.18
N THR A 175 -15.54 26.01 6.83
CA THR A 175 -16.78 26.40 6.17
C THR A 175 -17.21 27.83 6.52
N SER A 176 -17.99 28.44 5.63
CA SER A 176 -18.60 29.75 5.85
C SER A 176 -19.95 29.85 5.13
N GLY A 177 -20.85 30.71 5.60
CA GLY A 177 -22.20 30.79 5.06
C GLY A 177 -23.14 29.71 5.62
N SER A 178 -24.27 29.48 4.95
CA SER A 178 -25.25 28.46 5.33
C SER A 178 -26.11 28.00 4.14
N GLY A 179 -26.67 26.80 4.25
CA GLY A 179 -27.54 26.17 3.26
C GLY A 179 -26.89 26.09 1.87
N ALA A 180 -27.66 26.36 0.82
CA ALA A 180 -27.14 26.40 -0.55
C ALA A 180 -26.05 27.47 -0.76
N GLY A 181 -25.90 28.43 0.16
CA GLY A 181 -24.86 29.44 0.15
C GLY A 181 -23.55 29.03 0.85
N THR A 182 -23.50 27.88 1.54
CA THR A 182 -22.30 27.44 2.26
C THR A 182 -21.10 27.31 1.32
N ARG A 183 -19.94 27.82 1.72
CA ARG A 183 -18.65 27.66 1.03
C ARG A 183 -17.71 26.89 1.93
N ALA A 184 -16.79 26.14 1.32
CA ALA A 184 -15.81 25.37 2.04
C ALA A 184 -14.41 25.51 1.42
N VAL A 185 -13.39 25.41 2.25
CA VAL A 185 -11.98 25.37 1.85
C VAL A 185 -11.30 24.23 2.60
N ILE A 186 -10.54 23.42 1.88
CA ILE A 186 -9.66 22.40 2.46
C ILE A 186 -8.28 23.04 2.63
N ASP A 187 -7.87 23.25 3.87
CA ASP A 187 -6.61 23.88 4.26
C ASP A 187 -5.50 22.83 4.38
N VAL A 188 -4.84 22.53 3.27
CA VAL A 188 -3.81 21.49 3.18
C VAL A 188 -2.54 21.99 3.85
N THR A 189 -2.04 21.24 4.83
CA THR A 189 -0.82 21.58 5.56
C THR A 189 0.38 20.94 4.89
N VAL A 190 1.43 21.73 4.67
CA VAL A 190 2.71 21.29 4.15
C VAL A 190 3.77 21.52 5.23
N VAL A 191 4.39 20.44 5.68
CA VAL A 191 5.50 20.48 6.64
C VAL A 191 6.74 19.93 5.98
N PRO A 192 7.70 20.77 5.57
CA PRO A 192 8.96 20.31 5.01
C PRO A 192 9.72 19.39 5.98
N ALA A 193 10.28 18.31 5.46
CA ALA A 193 10.97 17.27 6.23
C ALA A 193 12.36 17.70 6.72
N GLY A 194 12.88 18.81 6.19
CA GLY A 194 14.25 19.26 6.39
C GLY A 194 15.21 18.51 5.45
N GLY A 195 15.98 19.24 4.66
CA GLY A 195 16.96 18.62 3.75
C GLY A 195 17.08 19.36 2.42
N GLY A 196 17.69 18.69 1.44
CA GLY A 196 17.72 19.12 0.06
C GLY A 196 16.62 18.44 -0.77
N GLY A 197 16.32 19.00 -1.94
CA GLY A 197 15.28 18.50 -2.83
C GLY A 197 14.00 19.34 -2.78
N SER A 198 13.15 19.10 -3.76
CA SER A 198 11.87 19.78 -3.90
C SER A 198 10.79 18.90 -4.53
N VAL A 199 9.53 19.29 -4.31
CA VAL A 199 8.33 18.75 -4.93
C VAL A 199 7.59 19.91 -5.58
N HIS A 200 7.34 19.77 -6.87
CA HIS A 200 6.51 20.67 -7.64
C HIS A 200 5.08 20.14 -7.72
N VAL A 201 4.11 20.91 -7.23
CA VAL A 201 2.68 20.59 -7.27
C VAL A 201 2.01 21.47 -8.33
N THR A 202 1.56 20.84 -9.43
CA THR A 202 0.91 21.54 -10.55
C THR A 202 -0.61 21.60 -10.43
N GLY A 203 -1.17 20.75 -9.57
CA GLY A 203 -2.61 20.77 -9.37
C GLY A 203 -3.13 19.66 -8.48
N VAL A 204 -4.43 19.71 -8.24
CA VAL A 204 -5.20 18.64 -7.63
C VAL A 204 -6.38 18.35 -8.55
N SER A 205 -6.54 17.09 -8.98
CA SER A 205 -7.66 16.74 -9.85
C SER A 205 -8.96 16.63 -9.04
N GLY A 206 -10.08 16.98 -9.66
CA GLY A 206 -11.41 16.74 -9.12
C GLY A 206 -11.69 15.25 -8.92
N THR A 207 -12.63 14.95 -8.02
CA THR A 207 -13.06 13.58 -7.70
C THR A 207 -14.53 13.38 -8.07
N THR A 208 -15.02 12.16 -7.87
CA THR A 208 -16.46 11.83 -8.00
C THR A 208 -17.36 12.68 -7.10
N LEU A 209 -16.83 13.19 -5.99
CA LEU A 209 -17.57 13.93 -4.99
C LEU A 209 -17.26 15.43 -5.02
N LEU A 210 -16.02 15.81 -5.30
CA LEU A 210 -15.50 17.16 -5.05
C LEU A 210 -14.84 17.73 -6.30
N ASN A 211 -15.10 19.01 -6.59
CA ASN A 211 -14.34 19.78 -7.56
C ASN A 211 -13.82 21.06 -6.90
N ALA A 212 -12.90 21.73 -7.58
CA ALA A 212 -12.60 23.13 -7.28
C ALA A 212 -13.87 23.99 -7.38
N GLU A 213 -13.94 25.08 -6.60
CA GLU A 213 -15.13 25.95 -6.55
C GLU A 213 -15.52 26.45 -7.95
N ASP A 214 -14.56 26.90 -8.77
CA ASP A 214 -14.84 27.53 -10.08
C ASP A 214 -14.54 26.62 -11.28
N THR A 215 -13.74 25.57 -11.11
CA THR A 215 -13.24 24.68 -12.16
C THR A 215 -13.47 23.20 -11.78
N PRO A 216 -13.27 22.23 -12.70
CA PRO A 216 -13.25 20.82 -12.31
C PRO A 216 -12.09 20.49 -11.36
N ASP A 217 -10.90 21.05 -11.66
CA ASP A 217 -9.64 20.75 -10.99
C ASP A 217 -9.04 22.02 -10.35
N TRP A 218 -8.23 21.86 -9.31
CA TRP A 218 -7.42 22.96 -8.77
C TRP A 218 -6.13 23.07 -9.58
N THR A 219 -5.96 24.16 -10.32
CA THR A 219 -4.67 24.47 -10.97
C THR A 219 -3.77 25.16 -9.96
N LEU A 220 -2.61 24.56 -9.69
CA LEU A 220 -1.60 25.05 -8.78
C LEU A 220 -0.29 25.30 -9.53
N ASP A 221 0.63 25.99 -8.89
CA ASP A 221 2.00 26.19 -9.36
C ASP A 221 2.88 26.43 -8.12
N VAL A 222 3.00 25.38 -7.30
CA VAL A 222 3.62 25.45 -5.98
C VAL A 222 4.87 24.60 -5.95
N GLU A 223 6.02 25.24 -5.75
CA GLU A 223 7.26 24.57 -5.41
C GLU A 223 7.37 24.44 -3.89
N ILE A 224 7.63 23.23 -3.40
CA ILE A 224 7.88 22.92 -2.00
C ILE A 224 9.31 22.43 -1.89
N ALA A 225 10.20 23.20 -1.26
CA ALA A 225 11.54 22.74 -0.95
C ALA A 225 11.59 22.15 0.48
N GLY A 226 12.44 21.14 0.67
CA GLY A 226 12.62 20.51 1.99
C GLY A 226 13.18 21.48 3.06
N SER A 227 13.74 22.61 2.63
CA SER A 227 14.28 23.68 3.48
C SER A 227 13.30 24.80 3.80
N ASP A 228 12.11 24.80 3.20
CA ASP A 228 11.13 25.86 3.38
C ASP A 228 10.56 25.87 4.82
N PRO A 229 10.01 27.00 5.29
CA PRO A 229 9.15 26.99 6.47
C PRO A 229 7.84 26.23 6.18
N PRO A 230 7.16 25.70 7.21
CA PRO A 230 5.82 25.14 7.06
C PRO A 230 4.86 26.14 6.40
N SER A 231 3.98 25.63 5.55
CA SER A 231 3.06 26.43 4.75
C SER A 231 1.71 25.74 4.59
N MET A 232 0.79 26.42 3.91
CA MET A 232 -0.59 25.95 3.68
C MET A 232 -1.00 26.20 2.24
N ILE A 233 -1.68 25.22 1.65
CA ILE A 233 -2.33 25.33 0.33
C ILE A 233 -3.84 25.32 0.57
N GLU A 234 -4.51 26.39 0.16
CA GLU A 234 -5.98 26.50 0.25
C GLU A 234 -6.63 25.90 -0.99
N LEU A 235 -7.55 24.96 -0.80
CA LEU A 235 -8.34 24.35 -1.88
C LEU A 235 -9.84 24.67 -1.69
N PRO A 236 -10.35 25.78 -2.26
CA PRO A 236 -11.78 26.09 -2.26
C PRO A 236 -12.55 25.00 -2.99
N VAL A 237 -13.58 24.43 -2.34
CA VAL A 237 -14.20 23.17 -2.78
C VAL A 237 -15.71 23.28 -2.90
N ARG A 238 -16.26 22.62 -3.92
CA ARG A 238 -17.69 22.39 -4.09
C ARG A 238 -18.01 20.92 -4.35
N PRO A 239 -19.27 20.50 -4.13
CA PRO A 239 -19.81 19.28 -4.72
C PRO A 239 -19.59 19.25 -6.24
N ASN A 240 -19.09 18.13 -6.77
CA ASN A 240 -18.96 17.91 -8.22
C ASN A 240 -20.34 17.92 -8.90
N ARG A 241 -21.31 17.27 -8.24
CA ARG A 241 -22.73 17.21 -8.59
C ARG A 241 -23.56 17.23 -7.30
N CYS A 242 -24.87 17.47 -7.39
CA CYS A 242 -25.79 17.46 -6.25
C CYS A 242 -26.84 16.35 -6.39
N ASP A 243 -26.46 15.11 -6.10
CA ASP A 243 -27.38 13.97 -6.09
C ASP A 243 -26.99 12.95 -5.00
N ALA A 244 -27.98 12.36 -4.33
CA ALA A 244 -27.74 11.47 -3.19
C ALA A 244 -26.98 10.18 -3.57
N HIS A 245 -27.04 9.75 -4.83
CA HIS A 245 -26.33 8.55 -5.28
C HIS A 245 -24.81 8.78 -5.29
N ALA A 246 -24.37 10.01 -5.56
CA ALA A 246 -22.96 10.37 -5.52
C ALA A 246 -22.34 10.10 -4.16
N VAL A 247 -23.04 10.39 -3.05
CA VAL A 247 -22.56 10.13 -1.69
C VAL A 247 -22.67 8.64 -1.34
N ALA A 248 -23.80 8.01 -1.68
CA ALA A 248 -24.08 6.63 -1.27
C ALA A 248 -23.11 5.59 -1.84
N GLU A 249 -22.59 5.80 -3.05
CA GLU A 249 -21.66 4.88 -3.70
C GLU A 249 -20.19 5.32 -3.60
N ASP A 250 -19.91 6.45 -2.95
CA ASP A 250 -18.56 7.00 -2.90
C ASP A 250 -17.65 6.16 -1.99
N LYS A 251 -16.54 5.69 -2.58
CA LYS A 251 -15.50 4.93 -1.87
C LYS A 251 -14.17 5.67 -1.83
N VAL A 252 -13.97 6.64 -2.71
CA VAL A 252 -12.67 7.29 -2.96
C VAL A 252 -12.78 8.79 -3.25
N GLY A 253 -13.97 9.38 -3.23
CA GLY A 253 -14.20 10.79 -3.56
C GLY A 253 -13.60 11.78 -2.57
N THR A 254 -13.17 11.30 -1.40
CA THR A 254 -12.41 12.09 -0.41
C THR A 254 -10.91 11.75 -0.40
N ILE A 255 -10.40 11.07 -1.42
CA ILE A 255 -8.97 10.92 -1.69
C ILE A 255 -8.62 11.96 -2.76
N LEU A 256 -7.86 12.98 -2.40
CA LEU A 256 -7.50 14.05 -3.31
C LEU A 256 -6.22 13.69 -4.09
N PRO A 257 -6.28 13.60 -5.43
CA PRO A 257 -5.12 13.29 -6.27
C PRO A 257 -4.31 14.55 -6.57
N PHE A 258 -3.16 14.71 -5.91
CA PHE A 258 -2.20 15.77 -6.18
C PHE A 258 -1.31 15.37 -7.37
N GLU A 259 -1.24 16.22 -8.38
CA GLU A 259 -0.29 16.05 -9.49
C GLU A 259 1.06 16.63 -9.06
N VAL A 260 2.06 15.76 -8.92
CA VAL A 260 3.36 16.14 -8.35
C VAL A 260 4.52 15.68 -9.20
N THR A 261 5.62 16.42 -9.15
CA THR A 261 6.92 16.04 -9.70
C THR A 261 8.01 16.35 -8.69
N THR A 262 8.81 15.37 -8.33
CA THR A 262 9.93 15.50 -7.38
C THR A 262 11.22 15.84 -8.11
N SER A 263 12.13 16.53 -7.43
CA SER A 263 13.43 16.94 -7.97
C SER A 263 14.35 15.78 -8.40
N ASP A 264 14.08 14.55 -7.92
CA ASP A 264 14.75 13.32 -8.36
C ASP A 264 14.18 12.73 -9.67
N GLY A 265 13.16 13.37 -10.23
CA GLY A 265 12.55 13.03 -11.52
C GLY A 265 11.31 12.14 -11.46
N ARG A 266 10.82 11.73 -10.27
CA ARG A 266 9.55 11.00 -10.17
C ARG A 266 8.37 11.95 -10.39
N SER A 267 7.33 11.46 -11.04
CA SER A 267 6.15 12.26 -11.37
C SER A 267 4.89 11.40 -11.40
N GLY A 268 3.77 11.96 -10.97
CA GLY A 268 2.47 11.29 -11.02
C GLY A 268 1.47 11.82 -10.01
N GLN A 269 0.44 11.01 -9.75
CA GLN A 269 -0.62 11.34 -8.80
C GLN A 269 -0.33 10.80 -7.41
N LEU A 270 -0.21 11.71 -6.44
CA LEU A 270 -0.17 11.41 -5.01
C LEU A 270 -1.58 11.56 -4.42
N GLY A 271 -2.21 10.42 -4.11
CA GLY A 271 -3.53 10.41 -3.48
C GLY A 271 -3.46 10.63 -1.97
N ILE A 272 -3.89 11.82 -1.50
CA ILE A 272 -3.93 12.14 -0.07
C ILE A 272 -5.35 11.88 0.46
N LYS A 273 -5.46 11.00 1.46
CA LYS A 273 -6.75 10.58 2.02
C LYS A 273 -7.23 11.54 3.10
N ALA A 274 -8.49 11.95 3.03
CA ALA A 274 -9.14 12.59 4.16
C ALA A 274 -9.28 11.60 5.33
N GLY A 275 -8.98 12.08 6.54
CA GLY A 275 -9.31 11.36 7.76
C GLY A 275 -10.84 11.26 7.97
N ASP A 276 -11.26 10.44 8.93
CA ASP A 276 -12.68 10.18 9.17
C ASP A 276 -13.48 11.45 9.51
N THR A 277 -12.88 12.35 10.30
CA THR A 277 -13.48 13.63 10.68
C THR A 277 -13.70 14.53 9.47
N LEU A 278 -12.65 14.80 8.68
CA LEU A 278 -12.76 15.61 7.47
C LEU A 278 -13.74 15.00 6.46
N ARG A 279 -13.73 13.66 6.32
CA ARG A 279 -14.69 12.96 5.46
C ARG A 279 -16.14 13.21 5.90
N ALA A 280 -16.42 13.15 7.20
CA ALA A 280 -17.74 13.46 7.74
C ALA A 280 -18.12 14.93 7.50
N ASP A 281 -17.19 15.88 7.72
CA ASP A 281 -17.41 17.31 7.45
C ASP A 281 -17.69 17.58 5.97
N LEU A 282 -16.97 16.90 5.05
CA LEU A 282 -17.19 16.99 3.61
C LEU A 282 -18.57 16.46 3.21
N TYR A 283 -19.04 15.36 3.81
CA TYR A 283 -20.39 14.85 3.57
C TYR A 283 -21.47 15.77 4.14
N ALA A 284 -21.26 16.36 5.32
CA ALA A 284 -22.17 17.35 5.89
C ALA A 284 -22.25 18.60 5.02
N TYR A 285 -21.09 19.13 4.59
CA TYR A 285 -21.02 20.23 3.63
C TYR A 285 -21.75 19.91 2.33
N TYR A 286 -21.52 18.71 1.77
CA TYR A 286 -22.19 18.26 0.56
C TYR A 286 -23.71 18.27 0.72
N ALA A 287 -24.21 17.69 1.82
CA ALA A 287 -25.64 17.64 2.09
C ALA A 287 -26.24 19.05 2.25
N GLU A 288 -25.59 19.92 3.02
CA GLU A 288 -26.05 21.29 3.25
C GLU A 288 -26.06 22.12 1.96
N ARG A 289 -24.94 22.09 1.22
CA ARG A 289 -24.75 22.84 -0.03
C ARG A 289 -25.73 22.41 -1.12
N CYS A 290 -26.07 21.12 -1.17
CA CYS A 290 -27.00 20.54 -2.13
C CYS A 290 -28.45 20.49 -1.64
N GLY A 291 -28.74 20.92 -0.41
CA GLY A 291 -30.08 20.85 0.17
C GLY A 291 -30.62 19.42 0.33
N LEU A 292 -29.74 18.45 0.53
CA LEU A 292 -30.10 17.05 0.77
C LEU A 292 -30.48 16.85 2.25
N PRO A 293 -31.35 15.88 2.57
CA PRO A 293 -31.61 15.51 3.96
C PRO A 293 -30.29 15.14 4.66
N ALA A 294 -30.11 15.58 5.91
CA ALA A 294 -29.02 15.09 6.73
C ALA A 294 -29.19 13.57 6.90
N GLY A 295 -28.17 12.82 6.50
CA GLY A 295 -28.09 11.36 6.69
C GLY A 295 -27.79 10.97 8.12
#